data_AF-A0A958XGX0-F1
#
_entry.id   AF-A0A958XGX0-F1
#
_cell.length_a   1.000
_cell.length_b   1.000
_cell.length_c   1.000
_cell.angle_alpha   90.00
_cell.angle_beta   90.00
_cell.angle_gamma   90.00
#
_symmetry.space_group_name_H-M   'P 1'
#
loop_
_entity.id
_entity.type
_entity.pdbx_description
1 polymer ?
#
loop_
_entity_poly.entity_id
_entity_poly.type
_entity_poly.pdbx_seq_one_letter_code
_entity_poly.pdbx_strand_id
1 'polypeptide(L)'
;MKDWVKNRILEFFNRVKVPADIIGRVEDDPSDGPGRSIGPVLARRIIEYRNRLPVRRFKTFDELDAVPGVGPNTLSDLEYSFDVPAADFFENSLFSNHVLPESWTLLHYEWEANNLSEFRKAVDDEGTFRDIVRSLATRACMETAGMSPEDSGAATEPLLTQYIDAYHNSTEEGALAFALWFYRFDADNWFSFERMFQQTSALFGYHAVPLWEMEMRFFKGFKHRIFTKLIAPPDLPVLVNYPEHKVTLWVSGLAD
;
A
#
# COMPACT_ATOMS: atom_id res chain seq x y z
N MET A 1 -17.04 -5.40 -3.79
CA MET A 1 -15.89 -4.78 -4.48
C MET A 1 -15.73 -3.28 -4.28
N LYS A 2 -14.67 -2.90 -3.58
CA LYS A 2 -14.16 -1.52 -3.42
C LYS A 2 -13.71 -0.97 -4.78
N ASP A 3 -13.81 0.34 -4.99
CA ASP A 3 -13.44 0.94 -6.28
C ASP A 3 -11.94 0.82 -6.58
N TRP A 4 -11.08 0.84 -5.58
CA TRP A 4 -9.64 0.63 -5.76
C TRP A 4 -9.32 -0.77 -6.29
N VAL A 5 -10.00 -1.79 -5.79
CA VAL A 5 -9.87 -3.18 -6.26
C VAL A 5 -10.32 -3.30 -7.73
N LYS A 6 -11.48 -2.73 -8.09
CA LYS A 6 -11.98 -2.74 -9.47
C LYS A 6 -10.95 -2.19 -10.45
N ASN A 7 -10.34 -1.05 -10.14
CA ASN A 7 -9.39 -0.42 -11.05
C ASN A 7 -8.08 -1.21 -11.15
N ARG A 8 -7.61 -1.82 -10.06
CA ARG A 8 -6.46 -2.73 -10.12
C ARG A 8 -6.73 -3.93 -11.03
N ILE A 9 -7.91 -4.53 -10.92
CA ILE A 9 -8.35 -5.61 -11.81
C ILE A 9 -8.37 -5.15 -13.28
N LEU A 10 -8.97 -3.99 -13.55
CA LEU A 10 -9.04 -3.43 -14.91
C LEU A 10 -7.64 -3.15 -15.49
N GLU A 11 -6.75 -2.58 -14.68
CA GLU A 11 -5.40 -2.26 -15.12
C GLU A 11 -4.56 -3.53 -15.36
N PHE A 12 -4.70 -4.55 -14.52
CA PHE A 12 -4.12 -5.87 -14.76
C PHE A 12 -4.54 -6.40 -16.15
N PHE A 13 -5.85 -6.47 -16.41
CA PHE A 13 -6.34 -6.96 -17.70
C PHE A 13 -6.01 -6.05 -18.88
N ASN A 14 -5.75 -4.76 -18.68
CA ASN A 14 -5.30 -3.85 -19.72
C ASN A 14 -3.80 -4.00 -20.04
N ARG A 15 -2.99 -4.43 -19.07
CA ARG A 15 -1.54 -4.63 -19.24
C ARG A 15 -1.18 -5.96 -19.87
N VAL A 16 -1.85 -7.05 -19.47
CA VAL A 16 -1.57 -8.42 -19.97
C VAL A 16 -1.58 -8.48 -21.50
N LYS A 17 -0.60 -9.15 -22.10
CA LYS A 17 -0.47 -9.21 -23.57
C LYS A 17 -0.95 -10.55 -24.11
N VAL A 18 -0.73 -11.62 -23.37
CA VAL A 18 -1.07 -12.98 -23.77
C VAL A 18 -1.87 -13.70 -22.70
N PRO A 19 -2.67 -14.72 -23.04
CA PRO A 19 -3.49 -15.45 -22.06
C PRO A 19 -2.68 -16.07 -20.92
N ALA A 20 -1.43 -16.47 -21.20
CA ALA A 20 -0.52 -17.03 -20.21
C ALA A 20 -0.19 -16.05 -19.07
N ASP A 21 -0.31 -14.74 -19.29
CA ASP A 21 -0.07 -13.73 -18.26
C ASP A 21 -1.20 -13.70 -17.20
N ILE A 22 -2.37 -14.28 -17.51
CA ILE A 22 -3.55 -14.32 -16.64
C ILE A 22 -3.58 -15.60 -15.80
N ILE A 23 -3.20 -16.72 -16.42
CA ILE A 23 -3.33 -18.05 -15.83
C ILE A 23 -2.44 -18.15 -14.58
N GLY A 24 -3.03 -18.54 -13.44
CA GLY A 24 -2.33 -18.68 -12.16
C GLY A 24 -2.02 -17.36 -11.44
N ARG A 25 -2.52 -16.21 -11.95
CA ARG A 25 -2.44 -14.91 -11.26
C ARG A 25 -3.70 -14.54 -10.49
N VAL A 26 -4.78 -15.28 -10.73
CA VAL A 26 -6.05 -15.14 -10.03
C VAL A 26 -6.23 -16.41 -9.22
N GLU A 27 -6.22 -16.25 -7.90
CA GLU A 27 -6.40 -17.30 -6.91
C GLU A 27 -7.88 -17.58 -6.71
N ASP A 28 -8.19 -18.84 -6.42
CA ASP A 28 -9.53 -19.32 -6.11
C ASP A 28 -9.92 -18.84 -4.72
N ASP A 29 -11.07 -18.17 -4.58
CA ASP A 29 -11.56 -17.72 -3.28
C ASP A 29 -11.94 -18.95 -2.42
N PRO A 30 -11.24 -19.24 -1.30
CA PRO A 30 -11.49 -20.44 -0.50
C PRO A 30 -12.88 -20.47 0.14
N SER A 31 -13.60 -19.34 0.14
CA SER A 31 -14.93 -19.21 0.72
C SER A 31 -16.08 -19.59 -0.23
N ASP A 32 -15.85 -19.65 -1.55
CA ASP A 32 -16.90 -19.92 -2.55
C ASP A 32 -17.02 -21.41 -2.94
N GLY A 33 -16.12 -22.25 -2.42
CA GLY A 33 -16.05 -23.70 -2.66
C GLY A 33 -14.81 -24.09 -3.49
N PRO A 34 -14.69 -25.34 -3.97
CA PRO A 34 -13.69 -25.67 -4.98
C PRO A 34 -14.10 -25.01 -6.30
N GLY A 35 -13.60 -23.80 -6.52
CA GLY A 35 -13.86 -23.01 -7.70
C GLY A 35 -12.95 -23.40 -8.86
N ARG A 36 -13.15 -22.73 -9.98
CA ARG A 36 -12.31 -22.87 -11.17
C ARG A 36 -11.65 -21.53 -11.41
N SER A 37 -10.36 -21.47 -11.12
CA SER A 37 -9.50 -20.36 -11.54
C SER A 37 -9.58 -20.10 -13.05
N ILE A 38 -9.19 -18.90 -13.47
CA ILE A 38 -9.28 -18.46 -14.86
C ILE A 38 -8.41 -19.37 -15.76
N GLY A 39 -9.09 -20.27 -16.48
CA GLY A 39 -8.45 -21.18 -17.42
C GLY A 39 -8.08 -20.53 -18.77
N PRO A 40 -7.31 -21.22 -19.62
CA PRO A 40 -6.81 -20.70 -20.89
C PRO A 40 -7.90 -20.19 -21.84
N VAL A 41 -9.07 -20.85 -21.83
CA VAL A 41 -10.20 -20.48 -22.69
C VAL A 41 -10.78 -19.13 -22.27
N LEU A 42 -10.98 -18.91 -20.98
CA LEU A 42 -11.53 -17.66 -20.45
C LEU A 42 -10.50 -16.53 -20.58
N ALA A 43 -9.23 -16.78 -20.25
CA ALA A 43 -8.14 -15.82 -20.43
C ALA A 43 -8.04 -15.31 -21.88
N ARG A 44 -8.14 -16.22 -22.88
CA ARG A 44 -8.18 -15.82 -24.29
C ARG A 44 -9.40 -14.97 -24.63
N ARG A 45 -10.59 -15.34 -24.14
CA ARG A 45 -11.83 -14.57 -24.38
C ARG A 45 -11.75 -13.16 -23.80
N ILE A 46 -11.19 -13.00 -22.60
CA ILE A 46 -10.99 -11.68 -21.97
C ILE A 46 -10.12 -10.79 -22.88
N ILE A 47 -8.99 -11.31 -23.36
CA ILE A 47 -8.09 -10.55 -24.23
C ILE A 47 -8.76 -10.24 -25.59
N GLU A 48 -9.45 -11.20 -26.19
CA GLU A 48 -10.19 -10.98 -27.44
C GLU A 48 -11.28 -9.93 -27.29
N TYR A 49 -12.05 -9.97 -26.20
CA TYR A 49 -13.09 -8.99 -25.90
C TYR A 49 -12.48 -7.60 -25.73
N ARG A 50 -11.45 -7.47 -24.89
CA ARG A 50 -10.71 -6.22 -24.68
C ARG A 50 -10.24 -5.61 -26.01
N ASN A 51 -9.66 -6.43 -26.89
CA ASN A 51 -9.10 -5.97 -28.16
C ASN A 51 -10.18 -5.55 -29.19
N ARG A 52 -11.46 -5.91 -28.97
CA ARG A 52 -12.60 -5.46 -29.79
C ARG A 52 -13.18 -4.12 -29.32
N LEU A 53 -12.85 -3.67 -28.10
CA LEU A 53 -13.30 -2.37 -27.60
C LEU A 53 -12.67 -1.22 -28.41
N PRO A 54 -13.33 -0.04 -28.52
CA PRO A 54 -12.87 1.06 -29.38
C PRO A 54 -11.44 1.53 -29.10
N VAL A 55 -11.02 1.51 -27.84
CA VAL A 55 -9.69 1.91 -27.38
C VAL A 55 -8.82 0.71 -26.99
N ARG A 56 -9.27 -0.51 -27.28
CA ARG A 56 -8.60 -1.79 -26.96
C ARG A 56 -8.23 -1.95 -25.48
N ARG A 57 -9.05 -1.39 -24.59
CA ARG A 57 -8.91 -1.44 -23.13
C ARG A 57 -10.28 -1.42 -22.47
N PHE A 58 -10.39 -2.07 -21.32
CA PHE A 58 -11.52 -1.91 -20.42
C PHE A 58 -11.41 -0.54 -19.73
N LYS A 59 -12.51 0.20 -19.71
CA LYS A 59 -12.69 1.49 -19.03
C LYS A 59 -13.53 1.36 -17.77
N THR A 60 -14.50 0.46 -17.79
CA THR A 60 -15.41 0.23 -16.66
C THR A 60 -15.39 -1.23 -16.27
N PHE A 61 -15.76 -1.49 -15.02
CA PHE A 61 -15.88 -2.86 -14.53
C PHE A 61 -17.00 -3.62 -15.25
N ASP A 62 -18.08 -2.93 -15.64
CA ASP A 62 -19.19 -3.51 -16.40
C ASP A 62 -18.75 -4.07 -17.77
N GLU A 63 -17.75 -3.46 -18.42
CA GLU A 63 -17.20 -4.00 -19.68
C GLU A 63 -16.47 -5.35 -19.46
N LEU A 64 -15.86 -5.55 -18.29
CA LEU A 64 -15.23 -6.81 -17.92
C LEU A 64 -16.28 -7.87 -17.53
N ASP A 65 -17.30 -7.47 -16.76
CA ASP A 65 -18.42 -8.35 -16.38
C ASP A 65 -19.21 -8.84 -17.60
N ALA A 66 -19.30 -8.01 -18.65
CA ALA A 66 -19.94 -8.39 -19.91
C ALA A 66 -19.17 -9.45 -20.74
N VAL A 67 -17.98 -9.88 -20.33
CA VAL A 67 -17.20 -10.90 -21.06
C VAL A 67 -17.85 -12.28 -20.89
N PRO A 68 -18.20 -13.00 -21.97
CA PRO A 68 -18.83 -14.31 -21.86
C PRO A 68 -17.95 -15.34 -21.12
N GLY A 69 -18.44 -15.78 -19.97
CA GLY A 69 -17.76 -16.73 -19.08
C GLY A 69 -17.08 -16.08 -17.87
N VAL A 70 -17.06 -14.74 -17.78
CA VAL A 70 -16.91 -14.04 -16.50
C VAL A 70 -18.28 -14.08 -15.82
N GLY A 71 -18.30 -14.48 -14.55
CA GLY A 71 -19.51 -14.57 -13.75
C GLY A 71 -19.19 -14.38 -12.27
N PRO A 72 -20.19 -14.51 -11.37
CA PRO A 72 -20.05 -14.16 -9.96
C PRO A 72 -18.83 -14.78 -9.26
N ASN A 73 -18.56 -16.07 -9.47
CA ASN A 73 -17.39 -16.74 -8.89
C ASN A 73 -16.08 -16.13 -9.41
N THR A 74 -15.94 -15.93 -10.71
CA THR A 74 -14.74 -15.28 -11.28
C THR A 74 -14.57 -13.86 -10.73
N LEU A 75 -15.65 -13.14 -10.46
CA LEU A 75 -15.57 -11.82 -9.83
C LEU A 75 -15.16 -11.91 -8.36
N SER A 76 -15.59 -12.96 -7.63
CA SER A 76 -15.14 -13.23 -6.25
C SER A 76 -13.65 -13.55 -6.22
N ASP A 77 -13.17 -14.44 -7.09
CA ASP A 77 -11.75 -14.78 -7.23
C ASP A 77 -10.90 -13.54 -7.54
N LEU A 78 -11.41 -12.67 -8.41
CA LEU A 78 -10.76 -11.40 -8.73
C LEU A 78 -10.78 -10.43 -7.54
N GLU A 79 -11.88 -10.34 -6.78
CA GLU A 79 -11.91 -9.55 -5.56
C GLU A 79 -10.87 -10.08 -4.56
N TYR A 80 -10.89 -11.38 -4.29
CA TYR A 80 -9.96 -12.06 -3.39
C TYR A 80 -8.50 -11.82 -3.78
N SER A 81 -8.16 -11.99 -5.05
CA SER A 81 -6.77 -11.85 -5.55
C SER A 81 -6.26 -10.41 -5.53
N PHE A 82 -7.15 -9.41 -5.60
CA PHE A 82 -6.78 -8.00 -5.74
C PHE A 82 -7.16 -7.12 -4.53
N ASP A 83 -7.88 -7.65 -3.54
CA ASP A 83 -8.25 -6.96 -2.29
C ASP A 83 -7.17 -7.06 -1.21
N VAL A 84 -5.90 -7.05 -1.62
CA VAL A 84 -4.77 -6.86 -0.71
C VAL A 84 -4.49 -5.36 -0.64
N PRO A 85 -4.53 -4.72 0.55
CA PRO A 85 -4.12 -3.32 0.72
C PRO A 85 -2.67 -3.07 0.29
N ALA A 86 -2.35 -1.85 -0.13
CA ALA A 86 -0.99 -1.52 -0.58
C ALA A 86 0.07 -1.70 0.52
N ALA A 87 -0.30 -1.39 1.78
CA ALA A 87 0.59 -1.56 2.92
C ALA A 87 0.92 -3.05 3.16
N ASP A 88 -0.10 -3.91 3.23
CA ASP A 88 0.08 -5.36 3.38
C ASP A 88 0.88 -5.97 2.23
N PHE A 89 0.61 -5.55 0.99
CA PHE A 89 1.40 -5.98 -0.15
C PHE A 89 2.87 -5.60 0.00
N PHE A 90 3.15 -4.35 0.39
CA PHE A 90 4.52 -3.86 0.54
C PHE A 90 5.24 -4.63 1.64
N GLU A 91 4.65 -4.74 2.83
CA GLU A 91 5.22 -5.50 3.95
C GLU A 91 5.56 -6.94 3.54
N ASN A 92 4.58 -7.66 2.97
CA ASN A 92 4.78 -9.03 2.50
C ASN A 92 5.88 -9.14 1.44
N SER A 93 5.98 -8.15 0.54
CA SER A 93 7.00 -8.12 -0.51
C SER A 93 8.42 -8.00 0.05
N LEU A 94 8.61 -7.26 1.15
CA LEU A 94 9.93 -7.09 1.75
C LEU A 94 10.48 -8.40 2.32
N PHE A 95 9.64 -9.21 2.95
CA PHE A 95 10.05 -10.49 3.51
C PHE A 95 10.11 -11.60 2.46
N SER A 96 9.08 -11.69 1.60
CA SER A 96 9.00 -12.73 0.56
C SER A 96 10.10 -12.59 -0.49
N ASN A 97 10.54 -11.36 -0.78
CA ASN A 97 11.67 -11.11 -1.67
C ASN A 97 13.01 -11.06 -0.93
N HIS A 98 13.06 -11.42 0.37
CA HIS A 98 14.25 -11.41 1.22
C HIS A 98 15.02 -10.07 1.21
N VAL A 99 14.29 -8.95 1.16
CA VAL A 99 14.84 -7.60 1.28
C VAL A 99 15.08 -7.28 2.75
N LEU A 100 14.07 -7.52 3.60
CA LEU A 100 14.25 -7.52 5.05
C LEU A 100 14.49 -8.95 5.55
N PRO A 101 15.49 -9.19 6.41
CA PRO A 101 15.68 -10.47 7.09
C PRO A 101 14.54 -10.75 8.07
N GLU A 102 14.34 -12.02 8.38
CA GLU A 102 13.35 -12.49 9.37
C GLU A 102 13.61 -11.94 10.79
N SER A 103 14.84 -11.50 11.08
CA SER A 103 15.19 -10.85 12.34
C SER A 103 14.75 -9.38 12.42
N TRP A 104 14.02 -8.89 11.42
CA TRP A 104 13.44 -7.55 11.41
C TRP A 104 11.93 -7.64 11.49
N THR A 105 11.33 -6.59 12.05
CA THR A 105 9.89 -6.39 12.05
C THR A 105 9.60 -5.05 11.39
N LEU A 106 8.62 -5.03 10.50
CA LEU A 106 8.03 -3.81 9.96
C LEU A 106 6.57 -3.80 10.39
N LEU A 107 6.17 -2.78 11.13
CA LEU A 107 4.80 -2.59 11.58
C LEU A 107 4.23 -1.36 10.89
N HIS A 108 2.93 -1.41 10.63
CA HIS A 108 2.22 -0.29 10.08
C HIS A 108 0.92 -0.02 10.84
N TYR A 109 0.59 1.26 10.97
CA TYR A 109 -0.56 1.73 11.72
C TYR A 109 -1.43 2.58 10.82
N GLU A 110 -2.69 2.20 10.68
CA GLU A 110 -3.58 2.82 9.71
C GLU A 110 -4.72 3.61 10.34
N TRP A 111 -5.07 4.71 9.67
CA TRP A 111 -6.35 5.40 9.80
C TRP A 111 -7.05 5.35 8.44
N GLU A 112 -8.35 5.08 8.42
CA GLU A 112 -9.16 4.93 7.21
C GLU A 112 -10.38 5.85 7.29
N ALA A 113 -10.68 6.52 6.18
CA ALA A 113 -11.91 7.29 6.01
C ALA A 113 -12.97 6.48 5.25
N ASN A 114 -14.25 6.80 5.48
CA ASN A 114 -15.33 6.04 4.84
C ASN A 114 -15.44 6.30 3.33
N ASN A 115 -14.94 7.45 2.85
CA ASN A 115 -15.02 7.85 1.44
C ASN A 115 -13.97 8.91 1.11
N LEU A 116 -13.77 9.14 -0.20
CA LEU A 116 -12.77 10.08 -0.72
C LEU A 116 -12.97 11.53 -0.25
N SER A 117 -14.21 11.98 -0.08
CA SER A 117 -14.49 13.36 0.33
C SER A 117 -14.09 13.60 1.78
N GLU A 118 -14.39 12.64 2.66
CA GLU A 118 -13.93 12.66 4.05
C GLU A 118 -12.41 12.58 4.13
N PHE A 119 -11.81 11.67 3.35
CA PHE A 119 -10.37 11.49 3.29
C PHE A 119 -9.64 12.78 2.89
N ARG A 120 -10.04 13.40 1.78
CA ARG A 120 -9.46 14.67 1.31
C ARG A 120 -9.58 15.76 2.36
N LYS A 121 -10.76 15.93 2.97
CA LYS A 121 -10.95 16.93 4.03
C LYS A 121 -9.99 16.71 5.20
N ALA A 122 -9.74 15.46 5.59
CA ALA A 122 -8.86 15.12 6.70
C ALA A 122 -7.37 15.30 6.39
N VAL A 123 -6.95 15.03 5.15
CA VAL A 123 -5.55 15.10 4.71
C VAL A 123 -5.12 16.49 4.26
N ASP A 124 -6.05 17.26 3.69
CA ASP A 124 -5.82 18.63 3.18
C ASP A 124 -5.82 19.67 4.31
N ASP A 125 -6.49 19.38 5.43
CA ASP A 125 -6.41 20.19 6.65
C ASP A 125 -5.23 19.74 7.52
N GLU A 126 -4.20 20.59 7.61
CA GLU A 126 -2.95 20.24 8.28
C GLU A 126 -3.15 19.89 9.76
N GLY A 127 -4.06 20.59 10.47
CA GLY A 127 -4.35 20.31 11.87
C GLY A 127 -4.96 18.92 12.06
N THR A 128 -6.00 18.61 11.29
CA THR A 128 -6.66 17.30 11.28
C THR A 128 -5.68 16.18 10.90
N PHE A 129 -4.86 16.39 9.86
CA PHE A 129 -3.87 15.41 9.43
C PHE A 129 -2.84 15.12 10.54
N ARG A 130 -2.34 16.16 11.22
CA ARG A 130 -1.41 16.01 12.35
C ARG A 130 -2.04 15.25 13.51
N ASP A 131 -3.31 15.51 13.82
CA ASP A 131 -4.03 14.78 14.87
C ASP A 131 -4.20 13.29 14.52
N ILE A 132 -4.48 12.97 13.26
CA ILE A 132 -4.52 11.59 12.77
C ILE A 132 -3.16 10.92 12.97
N VAL A 133 -2.07 11.51 12.47
CA VAL A 133 -0.73 10.93 12.58
C VAL A 133 -0.30 10.79 14.03
N ARG A 134 -0.59 11.78 14.88
CA ARG A 134 -0.34 11.71 16.33
C ARG A 134 -1.10 10.56 16.98
N SER A 135 -2.36 10.34 16.61
CA SER A 135 -3.16 9.22 17.13
C SER A 135 -2.53 7.87 16.76
N LEU A 136 -2.10 7.72 15.49
CA LEU A 136 -1.38 6.53 15.01
C LEU A 136 -0.08 6.32 15.77
N ALA A 137 0.72 7.38 15.94
CA ALA A 137 1.99 7.32 16.66
C ALA A 137 1.79 7.02 18.16
N THR A 138 0.72 7.53 18.77
CA THR A 138 0.37 7.25 20.18
C THR A 138 0.09 5.77 20.35
N ARG A 139 -0.73 5.19 19.46
CA ARG A 139 -1.01 3.74 19.45
C ARG A 139 0.28 2.92 19.27
N ALA A 140 1.13 3.33 18.32
CA ALA A 140 2.42 2.68 18.11
C ALA A 140 3.31 2.72 19.38
N CYS A 141 3.39 3.85 20.08
CA CYS A 141 4.14 3.96 21.34
C CYS A 141 3.56 3.01 22.41
N MET A 142 2.24 2.97 22.57
CA MET A 142 1.61 2.11 23.58
C MET A 142 1.90 0.63 23.33
N GLU A 143 1.80 0.19 22.07
CA GLU A 143 2.00 -1.22 21.71
C GLU A 143 3.46 -1.67 21.73
N THR A 144 4.38 -0.81 21.28
CA THR A 144 5.79 -1.19 21.07
C THR A 144 6.66 -0.86 22.27
N ALA A 145 6.38 0.25 22.97
CA ALA A 145 7.15 0.70 24.12
C ALA A 145 6.50 0.34 25.47
N GLY A 146 5.24 -0.13 25.48
CA GLY A 146 4.49 -0.40 26.70
C GLY A 146 4.22 0.86 27.54
N MET A 147 4.23 2.03 26.91
CA MET A 147 4.03 3.32 27.57
C MET A 147 2.56 3.52 27.96
N SER A 148 2.32 4.29 29.03
CA SER A 148 0.97 4.69 29.41
C SER A 148 0.33 5.59 28.32
N PRO A 149 -1.01 5.69 28.27
CA PRO A 149 -1.67 6.64 27.36
C PRO A 149 -1.20 8.09 27.55
N GLU A 150 -0.99 8.52 28.79
CA GLU A 150 -0.51 9.85 29.12
C GLU A 150 0.92 10.10 28.61
N ASP A 151 1.84 9.16 28.87
CA ASP A 151 3.23 9.29 28.44
C ASP A 151 3.35 9.21 26.91
N SER A 152 2.55 8.35 26.27
CA SER A 152 2.50 8.21 24.81
C SER A 152 1.95 9.49 24.15
N GLY A 153 0.94 10.12 24.77
CA GLY A 153 0.39 11.39 24.32
C GLY A 153 1.42 12.52 24.41
N ALA A 154 2.15 12.61 25.52
CA ALA A 154 3.21 13.60 25.71
C ALA A 154 4.39 13.38 24.74
N ALA A 155 4.77 12.11 24.52
CA ALA A 155 5.86 11.74 23.63
C ALA A 155 5.61 12.10 22.15
N THR A 156 4.34 12.10 21.73
CA THR A 156 3.91 12.35 20.35
C THR A 156 3.43 13.78 20.10
N GLU A 157 3.30 14.60 21.15
CA GLU A 157 2.93 16.02 21.06
C GLU A 157 3.76 16.84 20.04
N PRO A 158 5.09 16.61 19.88
CA PRO A 158 5.87 17.33 18.87
C PRO A 158 5.36 17.19 17.43
N LEU A 159 4.64 16.11 17.09
CA LEU A 159 4.06 15.91 15.76
C LEU A 159 3.07 17.00 15.36
N LEU A 160 2.50 17.72 16.34
CA LEU A 160 1.59 18.83 16.10
C LEU A 160 2.28 20.08 15.51
N THR A 161 3.60 20.17 15.61
CA THR A 161 4.36 21.37 15.19
C THR A 161 5.56 21.06 14.28
N GLN A 162 5.93 19.79 14.12
CA GLN A 162 7.05 19.39 13.28
C GLN A 162 6.86 19.77 11.81
N TYR A 163 7.96 20.14 11.15
CA TYR A 163 7.95 20.36 9.70
C TYR A 163 7.61 19.05 8.97
N ILE A 164 6.75 19.13 7.96
CA ILE A 164 6.36 18.00 7.12
C ILE A 164 6.96 18.22 5.73
N ASP A 165 7.75 17.24 5.30
CA ASP A 165 8.27 17.14 3.94
C ASP A 165 7.40 16.17 3.13
N ALA A 166 7.04 16.51 1.90
CA ALA A 166 6.04 15.77 1.12
C ALA A 166 6.52 15.45 -0.29
N TYR A 167 6.31 14.21 -0.72
CA TYR A 167 6.72 13.68 -2.01
C TYR A 167 5.55 12.95 -2.66
N HIS A 168 5.30 13.21 -3.94
CA HIS A 168 4.16 12.63 -4.68
C HIS A 168 4.64 11.51 -5.60
N ASN A 169 3.79 10.51 -5.85
CA ASN A 169 4.07 9.42 -6.79
C ASN A 169 4.00 9.81 -8.27
N SER A 170 3.86 11.11 -8.57
CA SER A 170 4.03 11.65 -9.93
C SER A 170 5.47 11.58 -10.42
N THR A 171 6.43 11.44 -9.49
CA THR A 171 7.85 11.21 -9.73
C THR A 171 8.33 10.03 -8.88
N GLU A 172 9.56 9.57 -9.09
CA GLU A 172 10.19 8.52 -8.27
C GLU A 172 10.62 9.03 -6.87
N GLU A 173 10.45 10.33 -6.58
CA GLU A 173 10.98 10.97 -5.37
C GLU A 173 10.41 10.36 -4.09
N GLY A 174 9.11 10.03 -4.05
CA GLY A 174 8.50 9.38 -2.89
C GLY A 174 9.09 8.01 -2.60
N ALA A 175 9.32 7.20 -3.65
CA ALA A 175 9.95 5.90 -3.53
C ALA A 175 11.41 6.03 -3.09
N LEU A 176 12.17 6.96 -3.69
CA LEU A 176 13.56 7.24 -3.30
C LEU A 176 13.68 7.69 -1.84
N ALA A 177 12.82 8.61 -1.41
CA ALA A 177 12.81 9.12 -0.04
C ALA A 177 12.49 8.00 0.96
N PHE A 178 11.53 7.12 0.64
CA PHE A 178 11.19 6.00 1.51
C PHE A 178 12.28 4.93 1.56
N ALA A 179 12.90 4.59 0.42
CA ALA A 179 14.05 3.70 0.39
C ALA A 179 15.25 4.26 1.18
N LEU A 180 15.49 5.57 1.09
CA LEU A 180 16.54 6.25 1.85
C LEU A 180 16.26 6.22 3.36
N TRP A 181 15.00 6.28 3.76
CA TRP A 181 14.62 6.12 5.16
C TRP A 181 15.02 4.73 5.68
N PHE A 182 14.70 3.65 4.97
CA PHE A 182 15.17 2.30 5.32
C PHE A 182 16.70 2.19 5.33
N TYR A 183 17.39 2.81 4.37
CA TYR A 183 18.86 2.82 4.33
C TYR A 183 19.49 3.45 5.59
N ARG A 184 18.77 4.36 6.26
CA ARG A 184 19.24 5.00 7.50
C ARG A 184 19.03 4.15 8.75
N PHE A 185 18.38 2.98 8.65
CA PHE A 185 18.22 2.05 9.77
C PHE A 185 19.56 1.53 10.23
N ASP A 186 20.40 1.19 9.26
CA ASP A 186 21.74 0.70 9.46
C ASP A 186 22.59 1.09 8.25
N ALA A 187 23.61 1.93 8.50
CA ALA A 187 24.50 2.44 7.47
C ALA A 187 25.34 1.32 6.81
N ASP A 188 25.38 0.12 7.39
CA ASP A 188 26.03 -1.07 6.84
C ASP A 188 25.21 -1.72 5.69
N ASN A 189 23.99 -1.21 5.40
CA ASN A 189 23.21 -1.49 4.19
C ASN A 189 22.90 -2.99 3.96
N TRP A 190 22.52 -3.72 5.01
CA TRP A 190 22.20 -5.15 4.93
C TRP A 190 21.10 -5.50 3.90
N PHE A 191 20.26 -4.54 3.52
CA PHE A 191 19.07 -4.75 2.68
C PHE A 191 19.26 -4.38 1.21
N SER A 192 20.40 -3.77 0.85
CA SER A 192 20.66 -3.13 -0.46
C SER A 192 19.65 -2.04 -0.81
N PHE A 193 20.11 -0.79 -0.86
CA PHE A 193 19.32 0.35 -1.33
C PHE A 193 18.58 0.07 -2.66
N GLU A 194 19.22 -0.58 -3.63
CA GLU A 194 18.59 -0.87 -4.93
C GLU A 194 17.37 -1.81 -4.78
N ARG A 195 17.49 -2.86 -3.97
CA ARG A 195 16.39 -3.80 -3.73
C ARG A 195 15.25 -3.12 -2.98
N MET A 196 15.58 -2.31 -1.97
CA MET A 196 14.59 -1.53 -1.24
C MET A 196 13.88 -0.49 -2.13
N PHE A 197 14.64 0.17 -3.01
CA PHE A 197 14.09 1.11 -3.97
C PHE A 197 13.14 0.42 -4.96
N GLN A 198 13.44 -0.79 -5.41
CA GLN A 198 12.50 -1.57 -6.24
C GLN A 198 11.18 -1.86 -5.50
N GLN A 199 11.23 -2.24 -4.22
CA GLN A 199 10.00 -2.53 -3.46
C GLN A 199 9.18 -1.27 -3.16
N THR A 200 9.83 -0.17 -2.78
CA THR A 200 9.15 1.12 -2.56
C THR A 200 8.58 1.67 -3.87
N SER A 201 9.28 1.51 -5.00
CA SER A 201 8.74 1.85 -6.32
C SER A 201 7.51 1.02 -6.67
N ALA A 202 7.51 -0.28 -6.34
CA ALA A 202 6.36 -1.15 -6.52
C ALA A 202 5.16 -0.72 -5.65
N LEU A 203 5.40 -0.26 -4.42
CA LEU A 203 4.37 0.33 -3.55
C LEU A 203 3.76 1.59 -4.17
N PHE A 204 4.57 2.56 -4.61
CA PHE A 204 4.04 3.78 -5.23
C PHE A 204 3.39 3.56 -6.60
N GLY A 205 3.76 2.46 -7.27
CA GLY A 205 3.14 1.99 -8.50
C GLY A 205 1.97 1.02 -8.29
N TYR A 206 1.59 0.70 -7.04
CA TYR A 206 0.68 -0.40 -6.71
C TYR A 206 -0.70 -0.28 -7.35
N HIS A 207 -1.20 0.95 -7.36
CA HIS A 207 -2.49 1.33 -7.91
C HIS A 207 -2.46 1.62 -9.42
N ALA A 208 -1.26 1.71 -10.00
CA ALA A 208 -0.98 1.57 -11.43
C ALA A 208 -1.77 2.47 -12.41
N VAL A 209 -2.43 3.53 -11.96
CA VAL A 209 -3.17 4.49 -12.78
C VAL A 209 -2.60 5.91 -12.58
N PRO A 210 -2.35 6.71 -13.65
CA PRO A 210 -1.77 8.06 -13.54
C PRO A 210 -2.55 9.09 -12.70
N LEU A 211 -3.76 8.74 -12.26
CA LEU A 211 -4.67 9.62 -11.55
C LEU A 211 -4.71 9.32 -10.04
N TRP A 212 -4.03 8.26 -9.59
CA TRP A 212 -4.18 7.72 -8.26
C TRP A 212 -2.97 8.11 -7.43
N GLU A 213 -3.16 9.23 -6.76
CA GLU A 213 -2.14 9.89 -5.97
C GLU A 213 -1.83 9.08 -4.72
N MET A 214 -0.54 8.91 -4.49
CA MET A 214 0.01 8.46 -3.22
C MET A 214 1.10 9.44 -2.83
N GLU A 215 1.16 9.78 -1.55
CA GLU A 215 2.15 10.73 -1.04
C GLU A 215 2.95 10.12 0.08
N MET A 216 4.27 10.31 0.02
CA MET A 216 5.15 10.09 1.14
C MET A 216 5.31 11.39 1.91
N ARG A 217 4.90 11.41 3.18
CA ARG A 217 5.09 12.55 4.08
C ARG A 217 6.02 12.17 5.21
N PHE A 218 7.03 13.00 5.47
CA PHE A 218 7.99 12.80 6.56
C PHE A 218 7.84 13.89 7.60
N PHE A 219 7.52 13.52 8.84
CA PHE A 219 7.57 14.44 9.96
C PHE A 219 9.02 14.57 10.43
N LYS A 220 9.63 15.70 10.09
CA LYS A 220 11.08 15.88 10.19
C LYS A 220 11.54 16.10 11.61
N GLY A 221 12.69 15.51 11.96
CA GLY A 221 13.31 15.67 13.27
C GLY A 221 12.59 14.93 14.41
N PHE A 222 11.71 13.99 14.05
CA PHE A 222 11.07 13.10 15.02
C PHE A 222 12.12 12.24 15.73
N LYS A 223 12.09 12.24 17.07
CA LYS A 223 13.07 11.53 17.90
C LYS A 223 12.59 10.12 18.19
N HIS A 224 13.31 9.14 17.67
CA HIS A 224 13.04 7.70 17.79
C HIS A 224 12.94 7.14 19.21
N ARG A 225 13.43 7.87 20.23
CA ARG A 225 13.52 7.39 21.61
C ARG A 225 12.17 7.02 22.24
N ILE A 226 11.07 7.35 21.56
CA ILE A 226 9.72 7.06 22.03
C ILE A 226 9.21 5.68 21.61
N PHE A 227 9.80 5.07 20.58
CA PHE A 227 9.51 3.70 20.19
C PHE A 227 10.59 2.77 20.77
N THR A 228 10.49 2.46 22.06
CA THR A 228 11.44 1.57 22.73
C THR A 228 11.45 0.21 22.01
N LYS A 229 12.63 -0.29 21.64
CA LYS A 229 12.89 -1.50 20.81
C LYS A 229 12.72 -1.36 19.28
N LEU A 230 12.25 -0.22 18.80
CA LEU A 230 12.16 0.03 17.36
C LEU A 230 13.33 0.89 16.87
N ILE A 231 13.72 0.66 15.62
CA ILE A 231 14.66 1.47 14.86
C ILE A 231 13.84 2.42 13.99
N ALA A 232 13.70 3.65 14.46
CA ALA A 232 13.26 4.74 13.61
C ALA A 232 14.46 5.66 13.33
N PRO A 233 14.88 5.81 12.07
CA PRO A 233 15.73 6.92 11.66
C PRO A 233 15.14 8.26 12.09
N PRO A 234 15.94 9.33 12.04
CA PRO A 234 15.38 10.67 12.04
C PRO A 234 14.29 10.74 10.95
N ASP A 235 13.15 11.28 11.35
CA ASP A 235 11.93 11.46 10.55
C ASP A 235 10.94 10.28 10.62
N LEU A 236 9.66 10.63 10.78
CA LEU A 236 8.56 9.65 10.85
C LEU A 236 7.90 9.51 9.46
N PRO A 237 7.94 8.33 8.83
CA PRO A 237 7.36 8.08 7.52
C PRO A 237 5.85 7.86 7.59
N VAL A 238 5.09 8.65 6.85
CA VAL A 238 3.64 8.53 6.71
C VAL A 238 3.28 8.44 5.22
N LEU A 239 2.58 7.38 4.83
CA LEU A 239 2.03 7.21 3.50
C LEU A 239 0.58 7.68 3.48
N VAL A 240 0.24 8.55 2.53
CA VAL A 240 -1.13 8.95 2.23
C VAL A 240 -1.56 8.22 0.96
N ASN A 241 -2.58 7.37 1.06
CA ASN A 241 -3.07 6.52 -0.03
C ASN A 241 -4.50 6.93 -0.40
N TYR A 242 -4.63 7.82 -1.39
CA TYR A 242 -5.94 8.33 -1.83
C TYR A 242 -6.85 7.24 -2.39
N PRO A 243 -6.37 6.26 -3.18
CA PRO A 243 -7.21 5.15 -3.64
C PRO A 243 -7.91 4.35 -2.53
N GLU A 244 -7.18 4.06 -1.46
CA GLU A 244 -7.67 3.26 -0.34
C GLU A 244 -8.31 4.11 0.76
N HIS A 245 -8.23 5.44 0.66
CA HIS A 245 -8.63 6.38 1.72
C HIS A 245 -7.92 6.14 3.05
N LYS A 246 -6.62 5.80 2.99
CA LYS A 246 -5.82 5.42 4.17
C LYS A 246 -4.63 6.35 4.41
N VAL A 247 -4.35 6.60 5.69
CA VAL A 247 -3.10 7.16 6.18
C VAL A 247 -2.37 6.05 6.93
N THR A 248 -1.18 5.70 6.48
CA THR A 248 -0.38 4.60 7.03
C THR A 248 0.92 5.13 7.61
N LEU A 249 1.11 4.94 8.91
CA LEU A 249 2.35 5.24 9.62
C LEU A 249 3.23 3.98 9.65
N TRP A 250 4.49 4.09 9.25
CA TRP A 250 5.43 2.97 9.29
C TRP A 250 6.41 3.08 10.47
N VAL A 251 6.62 1.97 11.16
CA VAL A 251 7.66 1.83 12.19
C VAL A 251 8.34 0.47 12.04
N SER A 252 9.63 0.38 12.35
CA SER A 252 10.37 -0.88 12.20
C SER A 252 11.30 -1.09 13.37
N GLY A 253 11.73 -2.33 13.62
CA GLY A 253 12.67 -2.68 14.66
C GLY A 253 13.33 -4.02 14.39
N LEU A 254 14.25 -4.41 15.27
CA LEU A 254 14.75 -5.78 15.32
C LEU A 254 13.68 -6.63 16.00
N ALA A 255 13.41 -7.81 15.43
CA ALA A 255 12.57 -8.81 16.07
C ALA A 255 13.23 -9.26 17.39
N ASP A 256 12.43 -9.37 18.45
CA ASP A 256 12.85 -9.90 19.76
C ASP A 256 13.20 -11.40 19.67
#